data_AF-A0A8T2PCU0-F1
#
_entry.id   AF-A0A8T2PCU0-F1
#
_cell.length_a   1.000
_cell.length_b   1.000
_cell.length_c   1.000
_cell.angle_alpha   90.00
_cell.angle_beta   90.00
_cell.angle_gamma   90.00
#
_symmetry.space_group_name_H-M   'P 1'
#
loop_
_entity.id
_entity.type
_entity.pdbx_description
1 polymer ?
#
loop_
_entity_poly.entity_id
_entity_poly.type
_entity_poly.pdbx_seq_one_letter_code
_entity_poly.pdbx_strand_id
1 'polypeptide(L)'
;MVSCHYRINDTFLLSFSTKPNPDIHVDSATGVLVVRIQLAQDSSYGIFYKDDQYPVVKYLREPLYFEVALMQSTDPQVELFLENCWATYEQERTSLPKWDLIVDSCENPADPYQITFHPVYADERVQFRSHFKRFEVRMFSFTAEDVPLKGQ
;
A
#
# COMPACT_ATOMS: atom_id res chain seq x y z
N MET A 1 -20.51 -55.01 67.25
CA MET A 1 -20.92 -53.63 66.93
C MET A 1 -19.86 -52.71 67.48
N VAL A 2 -18.99 -52.19 66.62
CA VAL A 2 -17.91 -51.27 67.03
C VAL A 2 -18.37 -49.88 66.63
N SER A 3 -18.63 -49.05 67.64
CA SER A 3 -18.94 -47.63 67.45
C SER A 3 -17.74 -46.82 67.92
N CYS A 4 -17.18 -46.02 67.03
CA CYS A 4 -16.15 -45.04 67.37
C CYS A 4 -16.81 -43.67 67.44
N HIS A 5 -16.77 -43.06 68.62
CA HIS A 5 -17.18 -41.68 68.83
C HIS A 5 -15.94 -40.80 68.83
N TYR A 6 -15.89 -39.82 67.94
CA TYR A 6 -14.87 -38.77 67.97
C TYR A 6 -15.53 -37.46 68.37
N ARG A 7 -14.87 -36.76 69.30
CA ARG A 7 -15.27 -35.43 69.74
C ARG A 7 -14.59 -34.41 68.84
N ILE A 8 -15.36 -33.72 68.02
CA ILE A 8 -14.87 -32.58 67.24
C ILE A 8 -14.81 -31.41 68.21
N ASN A 9 -13.66 -31.21 68.84
CA ASN A 9 -13.43 -30.05 69.71
C ASN A 9 -12.91 -28.84 68.92
N ASP A 10 -12.43 -29.05 67.69
CA ASP A 10 -11.80 -28.02 66.86
C ASP A 10 -12.54 -27.83 65.54
N THR A 11 -12.76 -26.57 65.19
CA THR A 11 -13.34 -26.17 63.90
C THR A 11 -12.29 -26.34 62.81
N PHE A 12 -12.51 -27.25 61.86
CA PHE A 12 -11.59 -27.40 60.73
C PHE A 12 -11.88 -26.32 59.68
N LEU A 13 -11.01 -25.32 59.61
CA LEU A 13 -11.11 -24.24 58.62
C LEU A 13 -10.62 -24.75 57.26
N LEU A 14 -11.56 -25.06 56.37
CA LEU A 14 -11.29 -25.24 54.95
C LEU A 14 -11.09 -23.87 54.30
N SER A 15 -9.84 -23.55 53.97
CA SER A 15 -9.47 -22.32 53.28
C SER A 15 -9.60 -22.50 51.77
N PHE A 16 -10.61 -21.85 51.18
CA PHE A 16 -10.77 -21.70 49.74
C PHE A 16 -10.15 -20.37 49.31
N SER A 17 -9.34 -20.42 48.24
CA SER A 17 -8.80 -19.24 47.59
C SER A 17 -9.37 -19.17 46.17
N THR A 18 -10.03 -18.06 45.85
CA THR A 18 -10.46 -17.78 44.49
C THR A 18 -9.29 -17.18 43.73
N LYS A 19 -8.84 -17.82 42.64
CA LYS A 19 -7.96 -17.14 41.69
C LYS A 19 -8.77 -16.03 41.00
N PRO A 20 -8.35 -14.75 41.06
CA PRO A 20 -8.97 -13.72 40.25
C PRO A 20 -8.84 -14.09 38.78
N ASN A 21 -9.87 -13.80 37.99
CA ASN A 21 -9.82 -13.97 36.54
C ASN A 21 -8.61 -13.17 36.01
N PRO A 22 -7.75 -13.75 35.16
CA PRO A 22 -6.60 -13.02 34.64
C PRO A 22 -7.07 -11.72 33.98
N ASP A 23 -6.38 -10.64 34.33
CA ASP A 23 -6.66 -9.31 33.81
C ASP A 23 -6.41 -9.33 32.29
N ILE A 24 -7.45 -9.07 31.49
CA ILE A 24 -7.34 -9.13 30.02
C ILE A 24 -6.69 -7.83 29.57
N HIS A 25 -5.37 -7.87 29.38
CA HIS A 25 -4.63 -6.76 28.80
C HIS A 25 -4.77 -6.79 27.29
N VAL A 26 -5.38 -5.73 26.72
CA VAL A 26 -5.50 -5.56 25.27
C VAL A 26 -4.32 -4.72 24.80
N ASP A 27 -3.31 -5.40 24.26
CA ASP A 27 -2.17 -4.72 23.63
C ASP A 27 -2.56 -4.23 22.24
N SER A 28 -2.32 -2.95 21.98
CA SER A 28 -2.48 -2.40 20.63
C SER A 28 -1.28 -2.80 19.77
N ALA A 29 -1.53 -3.53 18.69
CA ALA A 29 -0.51 -3.85 17.69
C ALA A 29 -0.64 -2.94 16.47
N THR A 30 0.49 -2.44 15.97
CA THR A 30 0.56 -1.61 14.76
C THR A 30 0.99 -2.48 13.58
N GLY A 31 0.18 -2.51 12.52
CA GLY A 31 0.54 -3.12 11.23
C GLY A 31 1.06 -2.07 10.25
N VAL A 32 2.08 -2.42 9.45
CA VAL A 32 2.59 -1.57 8.38
C VAL A 32 2.33 -2.26 7.04
N LEU A 33 1.68 -1.55 6.13
CA LEU A 33 1.46 -1.97 4.76
C LEU A 33 2.55 -1.38 3.86
N VAL A 34 3.33 -2.24 3.20
CA VAL A 34 4.43 -1.81 2.34
C VAL A 34 3.93 -1.71 0.91
N VAL A 35 4.02 -0.52 0.31
CA VAL A 35 3.66 -0.30 -1.10
C VAL A 35 4.91 -0.10 -1.92
N ARG A 36 4.93 -0.66 -3.14
CA ARG A 36 6.04 -0.50 -4.09
C ARG A 36 5.50 0.02 -5.41
N ILE A 37 6.20 1.01 -5.98
CA ILE A 37 6.01 1.46 -7.36
C ILE A 37 7.14 0.90 -8.24
N GLN A 38 6.79 0.40 -9.42
CA GLN A 38 7.74 -0.18 -10.38
C GLN A 38 7.40 0.31 -11.77
N LEU A 39 8.43 0.49 -12.59
CA LEU A 39 8.29 0.85 -14.00
C LEU A 39 8.47 -0.39 -14.87
N ALA A 40 7.43 -0.75 -15.63
CA ALA A 40 7.47 -1.81 -16.62
C ALA A 40 8.06 -1.31 -17.95
N GLN A 41 8.70 -2.22 -18.68
CA GLN A 41 9.32 -1.91 -19.97
C GLN A 41 8.29 -1.74 -21.09
N ASP A 42 7.12 -2.37 -20.96
CA ASP A 42 6.02 -2.35 -21.92
C ASP A 42 4.66 -2.54 -21.23
N SER A 43 3.60 -2.54 -22.03
CA SER A 43 2.21 -2.72 -21.61
C SER A 43 1.85 -4.13 -21.13
N SER A 44 2.78 -5.09 -21.20
CA SER A 44 2.56 -6.45 -20.69
C SER A 44 2.71 -6.53 -19.18
N TYR A 45 3.43 -5.58 -18.56
CA TYR A 45 3.78 -5.60 -17.13
C TYR A 45 4.49 -6.89 -16.67
N GLY A 46 5.22 -7.54 -17.59
CA GLY A 46 5.99 -8.76 -17.33
C GLY A 46 7.44 -8.49 -16.93
N ILE A 47 8.06 -7.45 -17.49
CA ILE A 47 9.47 -7.10 -17.26
C ILE A 47 9.55 -5.67 -16.75
N PHE A 48 10.32 -5.47 -15.67
CA PHE A 48 10.48 -4.20 -14.99
C PHE A 48 11.93 -3.69 -15.10
N TYR A 49 12.09 -2.37 -15.11
CA TYR A 49 13.39 -1.72 -15.02
C TYR A 49 14.03 -1.96 -13.65
N LYS A 50 15.33 -2.22 -13.65
CA LYS A 50 16.17 -2.38 -12.45
C LYS A 50 16.89 -1.09 -12.10
N ASP A 51 17.42 -1.02 -10.89
CA ASP A 51 18.09 0.18 -10.35
C ASP A 51 19.27 0.65 -11.21
N ASP A 52 20.00 -0.27 -11.86
CA ASP A 52 21.13 0.01 -12.75
C ASP A 52 20.71 0.54 -14.14
N GLN A 53 19.41 0.52 -14.44
CA GLN A 53 18.85 0.96 -15.72
C GLN A 53 18.23 2.37 -15.64
N TYR A 54 18.28 3.02 -14.48
CA TYR A 54 17.87 4.41 -14.32
C TYR A 54 19.02 5.38 -14.62
N PRO A 55 18.74 6.58 -15.15
CA PRO A 55 17.41 7.10 -15.49
C PRO A 55 16.84 6.51 -16.80
N VAL A 56 15.53 6.28 -16.82
CA VAL A 56 14.83 5.83 -18.03
C VAL A 56 14.55 7.02 -18.94
N VAL A 57 15.06 6.96 -20.17
CA VAL A 57 14.88 8.01 -21.19
C VAL A 57 13.83 7.55 -22.20
N LYS A 58 12.86 8.43 -22.47
CA LYS A 58 11.80 8.23 -23.47
C LYS A 58 11.58 9.51 -24.26
N TYR A 59 11.10 9.37 -25.50
CA TYR A 59 10.68 10.53 -26.28
C TYR A 59 9.35 11.10 -25.76
N LEU A 60 9.09 12.37 -26.03
CA LEU A 60 7.79 12.98 -25.69
C LEU A 60 6.65 12.17 -26.30
N ARG A 61 5.57 12.02 -25.53
CA ARG A 61 4.36 11.24 -25.83
C ARG A 61 4.54 9.73 -25.85
N GLU A 62 5.76 9.20 -25.72
CA GLU A 62 5.93 7.77 -25.50
C GLU A 62 5.41 7.37 -24.12
N PRO A 63 4.79 6.18 -23.99
CA PRO A 63 4.23 5.73 -22.73
C PRO A 63 5.30 5.20 -21.77
N LEU A 64 5.11 5.52 -20.49
CA LEU A 64 5.76 4.91 -19.34
C LEU A 64 4.72 4.09 -18.57
N TYR A 65 5.01 2.82 -18.34
CA TYR A 65 4.08 1.88 -17.72
C TYR A 65 4.39 1.69 -16.24
N PHE A 66 3.52 2.18 -15.36
CA PHE A 66 3.70 2.08 -13.92
C PHE A 66 2.82 0.98 -13.33
N GLU A 67 3.41 0.17 -12.46
CA GLU A 67 2.69 -0.73 -11.58
C GLU A 67 2.93 -0.32 -10.13
N VAL A 68 1.84 -0.15 -9.38
CA VAL A 68 1.87 0.04 -7.94
C VAL A 68 1.29 -1.21 -7.31
N ALA A 69 2.01 -1.78 -6.36
CA ALA A 69 1.69 -3.05 -5.76
C ALA A 69 1.81 -2.98 -4.24
N LEU A 70 0.81 -3.52 -3.56
CA LEU A 70 0.84 -3.78 -2.13
C LEU A 70 1.65 -5.04 -1.87
N MET A 71 2.74 -4.90 -1.14
CA MET A 71 3.66 -6.00 -0.83
C MET A 71 3.19 -6.73 0.43
N GLN A 72 3.40 -8.05 0.45
CA GLN A 72 3.30 -8.92 1.64
C GLN A 72 1.89 -9.07 2.26
N SER A 73 0.92 -8.24 1.88
CA SER A 73 -0.47 -8.43 2.31
C SER A 73 -1.03 -9.72 1.71
N THR A 74 -1.65 -10.52 2.56
CA THR A 74 -2.39 -11.74 2.16
C THR A 74 -3.89 -11.59 2.37
N ASP A 75 -4.35 -10.40 2.75
CA ASP A 75 -5.75 -10.12 3.03
C ASP A 75 -6.51 -9.77 1.74
N PRO A 76 -7.47 -10.61 1.30
CA PRO A 76 -8.26 -10.34 0.09
C PRO A 76 -9.22 -9.15 0.24
N GLN A 77 -9.51 -8.69 1.46
CA GLN A 77 -10.41 -7.56 1.70
C GLN A 77 -9.71 -6.20 1.53
N VAL A 78 -8.37 -6.19 1.46
CA VAL A 78 -7.60 -4.97 1.23
C VAL A 78 -7.59 -4.65 -0.26
N GLU A 79 -7.86 -3.39 -0.58
CA GLU A 79 -7.72 -2.84 -1.92
C GLU A 79 -6.78 -1.62 -1.91
N LEU A 80 -5.88 -1.60 -2.89
CA LEU A 80 -4.97 -0.49 -3.15
C LEU A 80 -5.67 0.51 -4.07
N PHE A 81 -5.75 1.78 -3.68
CA PHE A 81 -6.21 2.87 -4.53
C PHE A 81 -5.15 3.97 -4.58
N LEU A 82 -5.05 4.65 -5.72
CA LEU A 82 -4.10 5.74 -5.93
C LEU A 82 -4.85 7.06 -5.79
N GLU A 83 -4.80 7.69 -4.63
CA GLU A 83 -5.61 8.89 -4.36
C GLU A 83 -5.14 10.09 -5.18
N ASN A 84 -3.90 10.54 -4.93
CA ASN A 84 -3.30 11.68 -5.63
C ASN A 84 -1.89 11.30 -6.09
N CYS A 85 -1.62 11.46 -7.39
CA CYS A 85 -0.30 11.23 -7.97
C CYS A 85 0.12 12.44 -8.78
N TRP A 86 1.34 12.91 -8.56
CA TRP A 86 1.91 14.04 -9.26
C TRP A 86 3.37 13.79 -9.61
N ALA A 87 3.84 14.46 -10.65
CA ALA A 87 5.25 14.53 -10.98
C ALA A 87 5.84 15.89 -10.57
N THR A 88 7.13 15.89 -10.26
CA THR A 88 7.92 17.10 -10.01
C THR A 88 9.11 17.15 -10.96
N TYR A 89 9.56 18.36 -11.28
CA TYR A 89 10.79 18.53 -12.06
C TYR A 89 12.04 18.12 -11.24
N GLU A 90 12.04 18.44 -9.94
CA GLU A 90 13.12 18.08 -9.04
C GLU A 90 12.82 16.78 -8.29
N GLN A 91 13.86 16.17 -7.71
CA GLN A 91 13.74 14.96 -6.89
C GLN A 91 12.92 15.18 -5.62
N GLU A 92 12.84 16.42 -5.14
CA GLU A 92 12.04 16.79 -3.97
C GLU A 92 10.54 16.71 -4.30
N ARG A 93 9.81 15.85 -3.58
CA ARG A 93 8.39 15.54 -3.84
C ARG A 93 7.47 16.75 -3.65
N THR A 94 7.92 17.73 -2.86
CA THR A 94 7.17 18.94 -2.55
C THR A 94 7.56 20.14 -3.41
N SER A 95 8.56 19.99 -4.30
CA SER A 95 9.01 21.04 -5.20
C SER A 95 7.92 21.47 -6.19
N LEU A 96 8.10 22.69 -6.71
CA LEU A 96 7.28 23.24 -7.78
C LEU A 96 8.16 23.38 -9.04
N PRO A 97 7.58 23.23 -10.24
CA PRO A 97 6.17 22.94 -10.54
C PRO A 97 5.77 21.49 -10.23
N LYS A 98 4.49 21.30 -9.87
CA LYS A 98 3.85 19.98 -9.76
C LYS A 98 2.94 19.77 -10.95
N TRP A 99 2.93 18.56 -11.47
CA TRP A 99 2.03 18.14 -12.53
C TRP A 99 1.14 17.02 -12.01
N ASP A 100 -0.14 17.33 -11.79
CA ASP A 100 -1.10 16.38 -11.25
C ASP A 100 -1.56 15.40 -12.32
N LEU A 101 -1.30 14.11 -12.10
CA LEU A 101 -1.62 13.01 -13.02
C LEU A 101 -2.92 12.31 -12.62
N ILE A 102 -3.08 12.07 -11.32
CA ILE A 102 -4.26 11.42 -10.70
C ILE A 102 -4.76 12.34 -9.60
N VAL A 103 -6.07 12.61 -9.61
CA VAL A 103 -6.76 13.40 -8.60
C VAL A 103 -7.99 12.63 -8.15
N ASP A 104 -8.16 12.48 -6.83
CA ASP A 104 -9.28 11.73 -6.24
C ASP A 104 -9.49 10.34 -6.86
N SER A 105 -8.39 9.62 -7.09
CA SER A 105 -8.38 8.29 -7.74
C SER A 105 -8.85 8.24 -9.21
N CYS A 106 -9.02 9.38 -9.86
CA CYS A 106 -9.42 9.49 -11.27
C CYS A 106 -8.32 10.17 -12.10
N GLU A 107 -8.36 9.98 -13.43
CA GLU A 107 -7.47 10.72 -14.33
C GLU A 107 -7.73 12.22 -14.22
N ASN A 108 -6.67 13.03 -14.19
CA ASN A 108 -6.83 14.48 -14.15
C ASN A 108 -7.41 15.00 -15.48
N PRO A 109 -8.65 15.53 -15.52
CA PRO A 109 -9.25 16.00 -16.77
C PRO A 109 -8.57 17.26 -17.32
N ALA A 110 -7.84 18.00 -16.48
CA ALA A 110 -7.07 19.17 -16.88
C ALA A 110 -5.72 18.82 -17.52
N ASP A 111 -5.26 17.57 -17.42
CA ASP A 111 -4.02 17.12 -18.04
C ASP A 111 -4.24 16.86 -19.55
N PRO A 112 -3.54 17.54 -20.47
CA PRO A 112 -3.61 17.22 -21.90
C PRO A 112 -3.02 15.84 -22.25
N TYR A 113 -2.19 15.27 -21.37
CA TYR A 113 -1.55 13.97 -21.53
C TYR A 113 -2.13 12.92 -20.57
N GLN A 114 -3.47 12.97 -20.37
CA GLN A 114 -4.21 12.09 -19.46
C GLN A 114 -3.63 10.69 -19.40
N ILE A 115 -3.43 10.21 -18.17
CA ILE A 115 -3.00 8.84 -17.93
C ILE A 115 -4.05 7.85 -18.43
N THR A 116 -3.68 6.59 -18.54
CA THR A 116 -4.66 5.53 -18.83
C THR A 116 -4.48 4.39 -17.84
N PHE A 117 -5.53 4.07 -17.09
CA PHE A 117 -5.53 2.90 -16.22
C PHE A 117 -5.63 1.62 -17.05
N HIS A 118 -4.79 0.64 -16.70
CA HIS A 118 -4.78 -0.67 -17.33
C HIS A 118 -5.38 -1.72 -16.39
N PRO A 119 -6.17 -2.67 -16.90
CA PRO A 119 -6.73 -3.73 -16.08
C PRO A 119 -5.62 -4.65 -15.54
N VAL A 120 -5.79 -5.09 -14.30
CA VAL A 120 -4.92 -6.11 -13.69
C VAL A 120 -5.62 -7.47 -13.77
N TYR A 121 -4.96 -8.42 -14.43
CA TYR A 121 -5.41 -9.81 -14.50
C TYR A 121 -4.70 -10.66 -13.46
N ALA A 122 -5.36 -11.74 -13.04
CA ALA A 122 -4.71 -12.73 -12.19
C ALA A 122 -3.69 -13.51 -13.00
N ASP A 123 -2.49 -13.67 -12.46
CA ASP A 123 -1.39 -14.44 -13.02
C ASP A 123 -0.61 -15.11 -11.88
N GLU A 124 0.49 -15.80 -12.18
CA GLU A 124 1.30 -16.48 -11.15
C GLU A 124 1.87 -15.52 -10.07
N ARG A 125 2.03 -14.24 -10.40
CA ARG A 125 2.55 -13.18 -9.52
C ARG A 125 1.42 -12.41 -8.82
N VAL A 126 0.27 -12.27 -9.46
CA VAL A 126 -0.88 -11.50 -8.99
C VAL A 126 -1.93 -12.44 -8.39
N GLN A 127 -1.77 -12.72 -7.10
CA GLN A 127 -2.75 -13.49 -6.33
C GLN A 127 -4.06 -12.71 -6.10
N PHE A 128 -3.95 -11.45 -5.67
CA PHE A 128 -5.09 -10.56 -5.43
C PHE A 128 -5.01 -9.35 -6.34
N ARG A 129 -5.94 -9.24 -7.30
CA ARG A 129 -6.00 -8.11 -8.25
C ARG A 129 -6.18 -6.77 -7.55
N SER A 130 -6.87 -6.75 -6.42
CA SER A 130 -7.10 -5.54 -5.61
C SER A 130 -5.81 -4.98 -5.02
N HIS A 131 -4.72 -5.76 -4.93
CA HIS A 131 -3.44 -5.30 -4.39
C HIS A 131 -2.58 -4.57 -5.42
N PHE A 132 -3.02 -4.48 -6.67
CA PHE A 132 -2.25 -3.90 -7.76
C PHE A 132 -3.07 -2.83 -8.48
N LYS A 133 -2.38 -1.78 -8.93
CA LYS A 133 -2.90 -0.82 -9.91
C LYS A 133 -1.85 -0.61 -10.99
N ARG A 134 -2.31 -0.59 -12.24
CA ARG A 134 -1.49 -0.40 -13.43
C ARG A 134 -2.00 0.81 -14.18
N PHE A 135 -1.10 1.68 -14.61
CA PHE A 135 -1.44 2.81 -15.45
C PHE A 135 -0.28 3.17 -16.37
N GLU A 136 -0.57 3.87 -17.45
CA GLU A 136 0.44 4.49 -18.31
C GLU A 136 0.41 6.01 -18.18
N VAL A 137 1.59 6.62 -18.22
CA VAL A 137 1.78 8.06 -18.31
C VAL A 137 2.47 8.35 -19.64
N ARG A 138 1.93 9.27 -20.44
CA ARG A 138 2.61 9.71 -21.67
C ARG A 138 3.67 10.73 -21.29
N MET A 139 4.90 10.52 -21.75
CA MET A 139 6.01 11.39 -21.41
C MET A 139 5.73 12.84 -21.83
N PHE A 140 5.89 13.78 -20.90
CA PHE A 140 5.71 15.21 -21.10
C PHE A 140 6.98 15.96 -20.66
N SER A 141 7.00 17.27 -20.89
CA SER A 141 8.08 18.15 -20.44
C SER A 141 7.51 19.22 -19.51
N PHE A 142 8.22 19.51 -18.42
CA PHE A 142 7.93 20.67 -17.55
C PHE A 142 8.28 22.00 -18.22
N THR A 143 9.01 21.99 -19.33
CA THR A 143 9.39 23.19 -20.08
C THR A 143 8.89 23.10 -21.51
N ALA A 144 8.30 24.19 -22.01
CA ALA A 144 8.21 24.45 -23.43
C ALA A 144 9.31 25.50 -23.72
N GLU A 145 10.30 25.14 -24.54
CA GLU A 145 11.37 26.06 -24.96
C GLU A 145 12.07 26.77 -23.78
N ASP A 146 12.59 26.01 -22.80
CA ASP A 146 13.29 26.51 -21.60
C ASP A 146 12.49 27.44 -20.68
N VAL A 147 11.17 27.60 -20.90
CA VAL A 147 10.27 28.28 -19.98
C VAL A 147 9.47 27.24 -19.19
N PRO A 148 9.52 27.26 -17.84
CA PRO A 148 8.69 26.39 -17.02
C PRO A 148 7.22 26.61 -17.34
N LEU A 149 6.50 25.54 -17.68
CA LEU A 149 5.05 25.55 -17.72
C LEU A 149 4.60 25.80 -16.28
N LYS A 150 4.08 27.00 -16.03
CA LYS A 150 3.45 27.31 -14.74
C LYS A 150 2.27 26.37 -14.58
N GLY A 151 2.31 25.54 -13.53
CA GLY A 151 1.15 24.82 -13.05
C GLY A 151 0.00 25.81 -12.88
N GLN A 152 -1.11 25.51 -13.54
CA GLN A 152 -2.34 26.27 -13.42
C GLN A 152 -3.09 25.84 -12.17
#